data_AF-A0A7X8WDF3-F1
#
_entry.id   AF-A0A7X8WDF3-F1
#
_cell.length_a   1.000
_cell.length_b   1.000
_cell.length_c   1.000
_cell.angle_alpha   90.00
_cell.angle_beta   90.00
_cell.angle_gamma   90.00
#
_symmetry.space_group_name_H-M   'P 1'
#
loop_
_entity.id
_entity.type
_entity.pdbx_description
1 polymer ?
#
loop_
_entity_poly.entity_id
_entity_poly.type
_entity_poly.pdbx_seq_one_letter_code
_entity_poly.pdbx_strand_id
1 'polypeptide(L)'
;MAKKITEIEGIGPVYQEKLAEAGVKTVEGLLEAGASKAGRKKIAEDSGLDESRILVWVNMADLFRINGVASQFAELLKASGVDTVKELRNRNAENLHAKLVEV
;
A
#
# COMPACT_ATOMS: atom_id res chain seq x y z
N MET A 1 -8.15 7.99 -14.23
CA MET A 1 -7.32 6.90 -14.80
C MET A 1 -6.72 6.12 -13.64
N ALA A 2 -6.53 4.82 -13.79
CA ALA A 2 -5.89 4.00 -12.77
C ALA A 2 -4.43 4.44 -12.56
N LYS A 3 -4.00 4.56 -11.31
CA LYS A 3 -2.64 5.00 -10.95
C LYS A 3 -1.63 3.90 -11.27
N LYS A 4 -0.41 4.28 -11.66
CA LYS A 4 0.65 3.29 -11.92
C LYS A 4 1.06 2.64 -10.60
N ILE A 5 1.34 1.34 -10.61
CA ILE A 5 1.74 0.63 -9.37
C ILE A 5 3.03 1.18 -8.76
N THR A 6 3.90 1.77 -9.57
CA THR A 6 5.13 2.47 -9.14
C THR A 6 4.88 3.76 -8.37
N GLU A 7 3.63 4.24 -8.28
CA GLU A 7 3.29 5.35 -7.40
C GLU A 7 3.29 4.92 -5.92
N ILE A 8 3.20 3.61 -5.63
CA ILE A 8 3.33 3.09 -4.27
C ILE A 8 4.81 3.09 -3.90
N GLU A 9 5.12 3.71 -2.77
CA GLU A 9 6.49 3.80 -2.27
C GLU A 9 7.08 2.41 -1.99
N GLY A 10 8.34 2.23 -2.36
CA GLY A 10 9.01 0.93 -2.33
C GLY A 10 8.69 -0.02 -3.49
N ILE A 11 7.85 0.36 -4.48
CA ILE A 11 7.68 -0.38 -5.74
C ILE A 11 8.54 0.25 -6.85
N GLY A 12 9.81 -0.17 -6.91
CA GLY A 12 10.71 0.15 -8.02
C GLY A 12 10.51 -0.75 -9.26
N PRO A 13 11.27 -0.53 -10.34
CA PRO A 13 11.12 -1.25 -11.62
C PRO A 13 11.15 -2.78 -11.50
N VAL A 14 12.03 -3.31 -10.65
CA VAL A 14 12.16 -4.76 -10.42
C VAL A 14 10.88 -5.36 -9.83
N TYR A 15 10.25 -4.66 -8.87
CA TYR A 15 9.00 -5.14 -8.28
C TYR A 15 7.81 -4.88 -9.19
N GLN A 16 7.84 -3.81 -9.97
CA GLN A 16 6.84 -3.55 -11.01
C GLN A 16 6.78 -4.70 -12.01
N GLU A 17 7.92 -5.19 -12.51
CA GLU A 17 7.98 -6.31 -13.45
C GLU A 17 7.38 -7.59 -12.85
N LYS A 18 7.81 -7.96 -11.63
CA LYS A 18 7.29 -9.13 -10.91
C LYS A 18 5.78 -9.05 -10.64
N LEU A 19 5.27 -7.88 -10.26
CA LEU A 19 3.84 -7.68 -10.06
C LEU A 19 3.07 -7.73 -11.39
N ALA A 20 3.67 -7.24 -12.48
CA ALA A 20 3.07 -7.33 -13.80
C ALA A 20 2.98 -8.78 -14.31
N GLU A 21 3.95 -9.64 -13.99
CA GLU A 21 3.89 -11.09 -14.22
C GLU A 21 2.73 -11.74 -13.47
N ALA A 22 2.44 -11.29 -12.25
CA ALA A 22 1.26 -11.67 -11.47
C ALA A 22 -0.05 -10.98 -11.93
N GLY A 23 -0.03 -10.26 -13.05
CA GLY A 23 -1.21 -9.57 -13.61
C GLY A 23 -1.58 -8.25 -12.92
N VAL A 24 -0.73 -7.74 -12.01
CA VAL A 24 -1.00 -6.55 -11.21
C VAL A 24 -0.15 -5.36 -11.70
N LYS A 25 -0.79 -4.38 -12.35
CA LYS A 25 -0.09 -3.25 -13.02
C LYS A 25 -0.45 -1.87 -12.47
N THR A 26 -1.53 -1.78 -11.71
CA THR A 26 -2.09 -0.52 -11.21
C THR A 26 -2.31 -0.60 -9.70
N VAL A 27 -2.40 0.56 -9.06
CA VAL A 27 -2.70 0.66 -7.63
C VAL A 27 -4.07 0.04 -7.33
N GLU A 28 -5.08 0.35 -8.14
CA GLU A 28 -6.43 -0.19 -7.98
C GLU A 28 -6.48 -1.70 -8.21
N GLY A 29 -5.72 -2.19 -9.21
CA GLY A 29 -5.61 -3.63 -9.47
C GLY A 29 -4.93 -4.39 -8.33
N LEU A 30 -3.92 -3.78 -7.69
CA LEU A 30 -3.29 -4.35 -6.49
C LEU A 30 -4.28 -4.40 -5.32
N LEU A 31 -5.02 -3.31 -5.09
CA LEU A 31 -5.99 -3.24 -4.01
C LEU A 31 -7.09 -4.29 -4.18
N GLU A 32 -7.62 -4.44 -5.40
CA GLU A 32 -8.66 -5.42 -5.71
C GLU A 32 -8.14 -6.86 -5.57
N ALA A 33 -7.03 -7.19 -6.23
CA ALA A 33 -6.48 -8.54 -6.20
C ALA A 33 -5.95 -8.94 -4.80
N GLY A 34 -5.44 -7.98 -4.03
CA GLY A 34 -4.86 -8.17 -2.70
C GLY A 34 -5.83 -7.99 -1.53
N ALA A 35 -7.12 -7.73 -1.77
CA ALA A 35 -8.10 -7.43 -0.73
C ALA A 35 -8.28 -8.55 0.31
N SER A 36 -8.01 -9.80 -0.09
CA SER A 36 -8.10 -10.97 0.79
C SER A 36 -6.74 -11.62 1.03
N LYS A 37 -6.62 -12.38 2.12
CA LYS A 37 -5.41 -13.18 2.40
C LYS A 37 -5.09 -14.15 1.26
N ALA A 38 -6.11 -14.80 0.70
CA ALA A 38 -5.94 -15.70 -0.44
C ALA A 38 -5.43 -14.96 -1.69
N GLY A 39 -5.96 -13.76 -1.95
CA GLY A 39 -5.50 -12.91 -3.05
C GLY A 39 -4.03 -12.49 -2.91
N ARG A 40 -3.62 -12.05 -1.72
CA ARG A 40 -2.20 -11.71 -1.45
C ARG A 40 -1.29 -12.92 -1.59
N LYS A 41 -1.70 -14.08 -1.09
CA LYS A 41 -0.94 -15.33 -1.26
C LYS A 41 -0.77 -15.69 -2.73
N LYS A 42 -1.82 -15.52 -3.55
CA LYS A 42 -1.73 -15.74 -5.00
C LYS A 42 -0.75 -14.77 -5.65
N ILE A 43 -0.82 -13.47 -5.33
CA ILE A 43 0.14 -12.48 -5.85
C ILE A 43 1.57 -12.87 -5.43
N ALA A 44 1.77 -13.33 -4.20
CA ALA A 44 3.08 -13.76 -3.69
C ALA A 44 3.64 -14.94 -4.49
N GLU A 45 2.82 -15.95 -4.74
CA GLU A 45 3.17 -17.12 -5.54
C GLU A 45 3.49 -16.75 -6.99
N ASP A 46 2.63 -15.95 -7.63
CA ASP A 46 2.75 -15.59 -9.05
C ASP A 46 3.92 -14.61 -9.30
N SER A 47 4.24 -13.72 -8.36
CA SER A 47 5.32 -12.72 -8.49
C SER A 47 6.65 -13.14 -7.86
N GLY A 48 6.67 -14.25 -7.11
CA GLY A 48 7.83 -14.67 -6.32
C GLY A 48 8.25 -13.64 -5.26
N LEU A 49 7.28 -12.94 -4.67
CA LEU A 49 7.47 -11.92 -3.63
C LEU A 49 6.91 -12.39 -2.29
N ASP A 50 7.41 -11.80 -1.20
CA ASP A 50 6.93 -12.12 0.14
C ASP A 50 5.51 -11.57 0.39
N GLU A 51 4.63 -12.39 0.98
CA GLU A 51 3.23 -12.03 1.26
C GLU A 51 3.13 -10.80 2.19
N SER A 52 4.03 -10.66 3.16
CA SER A 52 4.01 -9.52 4.09
C SER A 52 4.33 -8.20 3.36
N ARG A 53 5.21 -8.24 2.36
CA ARG A 53 5.50 -7.09 1.50
C ARG A 53 4.30 -6.71 0.64
N ILE A 54 3.58 -7.69 0.10
CA ILE A 54 2.35 -7.44 -0.66
C ILE A 54 1.28 -6.83 0.24
N LEU A 55 1.14 -7.31 1.48
CA LEU A 55 0.22 -6.70 2.45
C LEU A 55 0.55 -5.22 2.70
N VAL A 56 1.83 -4.88 2.85
CA VAL A 56 2.26 -3.47 3.00
C VAL A 56 1.81 -2.62 1.81
N TRP A 57 2.02 -3.09 0.58
CA TRP A 57 1.64 -2.33 -0.61
C TRP A 57 0.12 -2.25 -0.81
N VAL A 58 -0.61 -3.31 -0.50
CA VAL A 58 -2.09 -3.30 -0.50
C VAL A 58 -2.63 -2.28 0.50
N ASN A 59 -2.03 -2.21 1.69
CA ASN A 59 -2.40 -1.24 2.72
C ASN A 59 -2.13 0.21 2.24
N MET A 60 -0.98 0.47 1.60
CA MET A 60 -0.71 1.77 0.97
C MET A 60 -1.71 2.10 -0.15
N ALA A 61 -2.05 1.12 -0.98
CA ALA A 61 -3.08 1.28 -2.02
C ALA A 61 -4.47 1.59 -1.41
N ASP A 62 -4.78 1.03 -0.25
CA ASP A 62 -6.03 1.31 0.47
C ASP A 62 -6.08 2.76 0.99
N LEU A 63 -4.94 3.28 1.46
CA LEU A 63 -4.76 4.68 1.90
C LEU A 63 -4.87 5.67 0.73
N PHE A 64 -4.44 5.29 -0.49
CA PHE A 64 -4.52 6.15 -1.69
C PHE A 64 -5.95 6.53 -2.10
N ARG A 65 -6.97 5.86 -1.54
CA ARG A 65 -8.38 6.21 -1.73
C ARG A 65 -8.77 7.51 -1.02
N ILE A 66 -7.98 7.95 -0.05
CA ILE A 66 -8.22 9.19 0.68
C ILE A 66 -7.70 10.36 -0.15
N ASN A 67 -8.58 11.33 -0.41
CA ASN A 67 -8.19 12.55 -1.13
C ASN A 67 -7.06 13.27 -0.38
N GLY A 68 -5.97 13.56 -1.09
CA GLY A 68 -4.77 14.17 -0.51
C GLY A 68 -3.75 13.18 0.05
N VAL A 69 -4.04 11.87 0.08
CA VAL A 69 -3.08 10.83 0.48
C VAL A 69 -2.57 10.09 -0.75
N ALA A 70 -1.27 10.19 -0.99
CA ALA A 70 -0.54 9.47 -2.04
C ALA A 70 0.82 9.04 -1.47
N SER A 71 1.67 8.44 -2.32
CA SER A 71 3.01 7.90 -2.05
C SER A 71 3.60 8.27 -0.67
N GLN A 72 4.24 9.44 -0.57
CA GLN A 72 4.96 9.88 0.63
C GLN A 72 4.08 10.05 1.87
N PHE A 73 2.82 10.48 1.71
CA PHE A 73 1.89 10.59 2.84
C PHE A 73 1.43 9.22 3.35
N ALA A 74 1.23 8.24 2.45
CA ALA A 74 0.89 6.89 2.85
C ALA A 74 2.07 6.21 3.56
N GLU A 75 3.31 6.43 3.09
CA GLU A 75 4.51 5.97 3.78
C GLU A 75 4.68 6.63 5.16
N LEU A 76 4.50 7.95 5.26
CA LEU A 76 4.59 8.67 6.53
C LEU A 76 3.55 8.19 7.55
N LEU A 77 2.31 7.96 7.10
CA LEU A 77 1.24 7.38 7.93
C LEU A 77 1.65 6.01 8.46
N LYS A 78 2.14 5.13 7.57
CA LYS A 78 2.65 3.80 7.95
C LYS A 78 3.78 3.91 8.96
N ALA A 79 4.76 4.76 8.71
CA ALA A 79 5.91 4.96 9.60
C ALA A 79 5.49 5.56 10.96
N SER A 80 4.36 6.26 11.01
CA SER A 80 3.69 6.72 12.24
C SER A 80 2.78 5.67 12.91
N GLY A 81 2.80 4.42 12.41
CA GLY A 81 2.02 3.30 12.93
C GLY A 81 0.56 3.29 12.46
N VAL A 82 0.27 3.88 11.30
CA VAL A 82 -1.05 3.86 10.67
C VAL A 82 -0.95 3.14 9.33
N ASP A 83 -1.24 1.85 9.33
CA ASP A 83 -1.13 1.00 8.15
C ASP A 83 -2.45 0.97 7.38
N THR A 84 -3.59 1.16 8.05
CA THR A 84 -4.91 0.98 7.44
C THR A 84 -5.82 2.19 7.60
N VAL A 85 -6.79 2.32 6.69
CA VAL A 85 -7.87 3.33 6.80
C VAL A 85 -8.66 3.16 8.11
N LYS A 86 -8.82 1.92 8.58
CA LYS A 86 -9.50 1.62 9.86
C LYS A 86 -8.73 2.20 11.05
N GLU A 87 -7.41 2.08 11.06
CA GLU A 87 -6.57 2.66 12.10
C GLU A 87 -6.60 4.18 12.06
N LEU A 88 -6.44 4.76 10.86
CA LEU A 88 -6.49 6.21 10.67
C LEU A 88 -7.78 6.81 11.24
N ARG A 89 -8.93 6.17 10.97
CA ARG A 89 -10.24 6.59 11.48
C ARG A 89 -10.30 6.70 13.01
N ASN A 90 -9.55 5.88 13.74
CA ASN A 90 -9.60 5.85 15.20
C ASN A 90 -8.48 6.66 15.86
N ARG A 91 -7.58 7.28 15.07
CA ARG A 91 -6.51 8.12 15.61
C ARG A 91 -7.07 9.46 16.10
N ASN A 92 -6.55 9.95 17.22
CA ASN A 92 -6.70 11.34 17.59
C ASN A 92 -5.78 12.21 16.71
N ALA A 93 -6.30 13.30 16.16
CA ALA A 93 -5.59 14.12 15.19
C ALA A 93 -4.35 14.81 15.75
N GLU A 94 -4.41 15.34 16.98
CA GLU A 94 -3.28 16.03 17.63
C GLU A 94 -2.13 15.05 17.90
N ASN A 95 -2.46 13.88 18.45
CA ASN A 95 -1.48 12.83 18.71
C ASN A 95 -0.87 12.27 17.42
N LEU A 96 -1.68 12.09 16.37
CA LEU A 96 -1.19 11.64 15.08
C LEU A 96 -0.25 12.67 14.46
N HIS A 97 -0.62 13.96 14.47
CA HIS A 97 0.25 15.02 13.99
C HIS A 97 1.59 15.06 14.73
N ALA A 98 1.58 15.00 16.06
CA ALA A 98 2.81 14.93 16.85
C ALA A 98 3.69 13.75 16.43
N LYS A 99 3.08 12.58 16.15
CA LYS A 99 3.84 11.41 15.68
C LYS A 99 4.37 11.56 14.26
N LEU A 100 3.59 12.15 13.35
CA LEU A 100 4.01 12.43 11.97
C LEU A 100 5.21 13.38 11.89
N VAL A 101 5.38 14.28 12.87
CA VAL A 101 6.52 15.21 12.94
C VAL A 101 7.77 14.56 13.53
N GLU A 102 7.62 13.51 14.34
CA GLU A 102 8.72 12.79 15.00
C GLU A 102 9.48 11.86 14.04
N VAL A 103 8.75 11.30 13.05
CA VAL A 103 9.21 10.27 12.11
C VAL A 103 9.93 10.90 10.91
#